data_AF-A0A3D3BFV7-F1
#
_entry.id   AF-A0A3D3BFV7-F1
#
_cell.length_a   1.000
_cell.length_b   1.000
_cell.length_c   1.000
_cell.angle_alpha   90.00
_cell.angle_beta   90.00
_cell.angle_gamma   90.00
#
_symmetry.space_group_name_H-M   'P 1'
#
loop_
_entity.id
_entity.type
_entity.pdbx_description
1 polymer ?
#
loop_
_entity_poly.entity_id
_entity_poly.type
_entity_poly.pdbx_seq_one_letter_code
_entity_poly.pdbx_strand_id
1 'polypeptide(L)'
;MTDGTVSFETLSAYVDGELSPKETARVGRAVAADPMLAQQVSVLQALRAGVSAIGGDVEPVQVDALKPKTGRLRGRRLAGFATVAMLSLSPAVGILFFQSAEVEGDRVFAVSRLVSTSNADLLRMAEAYEAWGAAASQGHAMVTPTDPRLSNLITATGLQLVETGNIALHSGTTASQANYIGPNSCRLSLFETPVSGRIPATTQLVIETLNNLQIARWSAAQHYVLISRDMNHARFAAIAGSLATATQRDGVNDNNLIAVLSTAREHCLG
;
A
#
# COMPACT_ATOMS: atom_id res chain seq x y z
N MET A 1 33.93 1.01 11.16
CA MET A 1 33.07 0.17 10.29
C MET A 1 31.63 0.42 10.71
N THR A 2 30.98 1.41 10.13
CA THR A 2 29.62 1.85 10.48
C THR A 2 28.80 1.91 9.21
N ASP A 3 28.28 0.77 8.78
CA ASP A 3 27.11 0.79 7.91
C ASP A 3 25.88 0.70 8.83
N GLY A 4 25.49 1.88 9.34
CA GLY A 4 24.46 2.05 10.37
C GLY A 4 23.05 2.12 9.80
N THR A 5 22.88 1.89 8.50
CA THR A 5 21.58 1.97 7.84
C THR A 5 20.93 0.58 7.82
N VAL A 6 19.70 0.47 8.34
CA VAL A 6 18.95 -0.78 8.23
C VAL A 6 18.47 -0.88 6.79
N SER A 7 19.01 -1.83 6.03
CA SER A 7 18.63 -2.04 4.63
C SER A 7 17.19 -2.55 4.50
N PHE A 8 16.57 -2.32 3.34
CA PHE A 8 15.23 -2.81 3.04
C PHE A 8 15.11 -4.34 3.14
N GLU A 9 16.11 -5.07 2.66
CA GLU A 9 16.19 -6.54 2.79
C GLU A 9 16.17 -6.98 4.26
N THR A 10 16.90 -6.27 5.12
CA THR A 10 16.91 -6.51 6.57
C THR A 10 15.54 -6.24 7.20
N LEU A 11 14.81 -5.21 6.74
CA LEU A 11 13.46 -4.91 7.22
C LEU A 11 12.42 -5.93 6.75
N SER A 12 12.51 -6.42 5.51
CA SER A 12 11.65 -7.50 5.03
C SER A 12 11.88 -8.78 5.85
N ALA A 13 13.13 -9.21 5.99
CA ALA A 13 13.47 -10.38 6.80
C ALA A 13 13.04 -10.23 8.28
N TYR A 14 13.10 -9.01 8.83
CA TYR A 14 12.57 -8.71 10.17
C TYR A 14 11.05 -8.91 10.24
N VAL A 15 10.30 -8.45 9.24
CA VAL A 15 8.84 -8.61 9.17
C VAL A 15 8.43 -10.05 8.92
N ASP A 16 9.19 -10.79 8.13
CA ASP A 16 8.93 -12.19 7.81
C ASP A 16 9.31 -13.14 8.96
N GLY A 17 10.20 -12.69 9.86
CA GLY A 17 10.67 -13.45 11.03
C GLY A 17 11.89 -14.31 10.75
N GLU A 18 12.65 -14.00 9.69
CA GLU A 18 13.79 -14.78 9.21
C GLU A 18 15.14 -14.33 9.81
N LEU A 19 15.16 -13.23 10.57
CA LEU A 19 16.37 -12.73 11.22
C LEU A 19 16.77 -13.56 12.45
N SER A 20 18.07 -13.64 12.73
CA SER A 20 18.56 -14.21 13.99
C SER A 20 18.05 -13.41 15.20
N PRO A 21 17.99 -14.00 16.42
CA PRO A 21 17.51 -13.29 17.61
C PRO A 21 18.29 -11.99 17.90
N LYS A 22 19.61 -12.01 17.66
CA LYS A 22 20.49 -10.85 17.86
C LYS A 22 20.19 -9.73 16.87
N GLU A 23 19.89 -10.07 15.63
CA GLU A 23 19.56 -9.10 14.58
C GLU A 23 18.15 -8.56 14.75
N THR A 24 17.19 -9.42 15.13
CA THR A 24 15.82 -9.03 15.47
C THR A 24 15.81 -7.98 16.58
N ALA A 25 16.59 -8.18 17.65
CA ALA A 25 16.70 -7.20 18.74
C ALA A 25 17.38 -5.89 18.29
N ARG A 26 18.34 -5.96 17.36
CA ARG A 26 18.99 -4.76 16.80
C ARG A 26 18.01 -3.96 15.94
N VAL A 27 17.30 -4.61 15.03
CA VAL A 27 16.33 -3.97 14.13
C VAL A 27 15.13 -3.45 14.94
N GLY A 28 14.62 -4.22 15.90
CA GLY A 28 13.54 -3.78 16.79
C GLY A 28 13.87 -2.51 17.57
N ARG A 29 15.12 -2.35 18.05
CA ARG A 29 15.55 -1.09 18.68
C ARG A 29 15.64 0.07 17.68
N ALA A 30 16.11 -0.19 16.46
CA ALA A 30 16.16 0.84 15.41
C ALA A 30 14.74 1.28 15.02
N VAL A 31 13.81 0.34 14.87
CA VAL A 31 12.39 0.58 14.60
C VAL A 31 11.72 1.36 15.74
N ALA A 32 12.01 1.02 17.00
CA ALA A 32 11.45 1.75 18.15
C ALA A 32 12.00 3.17 18.30
N ALA A 33 13.25 3.41 17.87
CA ALA A 33 13.89 4.72 17.95
C ALA A 33 13.59 5.62 16.75
N ASP A 34 13.18 5.06 15.61
CA ASP A 34 12.95 5.78 14.37
C ASP A 34 11.51 5.57 13.85
N PRO A 35 10.64 6.61 13.96
CA PRO A 35 9.28 6.56 13.45
C PRO A 35 9.17 6.22 11.96
N MET A 36 10.19 6.57 11.15
CA MET A 36 10.20 6.28 9.72
C MET A 36 10.38 4.78 9.45
N LEU A 37 11.29 4.13 10.18
CA LEU A 37 11.47 2.68 10.13
C LEU A 37 10.23 1.95 10.66
N ALA A 38 9.59 2.47 11.71
CA ALA A 38 8.32 1.93 12.21
C ALA A 38 7.19 2.00 11.17
N GLN A 39 7.09 3.10 10.43
CA GLN A 39 6.12 3.23 9.36
C GLN A 39 6.39 2.21 8.24
N GLN A 40 7.65 2.04 7.81
CA GLN A 40 8.01 1.05 6.79
C GLN A 40 7.67 -0.39 7.23
N VAL A 41 7.96 -0.73 8.49
CA VAL A 41 7.57 -2.03 9.08
C VAL A 41 6.05 -2.19 9.09
N SER A 42 5.29 -1.16 9.46
CA SER A 42 3.82 -1.23 9.48
C SER A 42 3.22 -1.48 8.10
N VAL A 43 3.79 -0.89 7.04
CA VAL A 43 3.38 -1.12 5.65
C VAL A 43 3.69 -2.55 5.23
N LEU A 44 4.90 -3.05 5.50
CA LEU A 44 5.28 -4.42 5.18
C LEU A 44 4.43 -5.45 5.95
N GLN A 45 4.11 -5.20 7.22
CA GLN A 45 3.21 -6.03 8.01
C GLN A 45 1.78 -6.02 7.46
N ALA A 46 1.28 -4.86 7.04
CA ALA A 46 -0.04 -4.76 6.41
C ALA A 46 -0.10 -5.55 5.08
N LEU A 47 0.97 -5.48 4.27
CA LEU A 47 1.10 -6.27 3.05
C LEU A 47 1.11 -7.78 3.36
N ARG A 48 1.88 -8.22 4.35
CA ARG A 48 1.94 -9.63 4.78
C ARG A 48 0.62 -10.13 5.34
N ALA A 49 -0.07 -9.31 6.13
CA ALA A 49 -1.40 -9.63 6.67
C ALA A 49 -2.43 -9.79 5.53
N GLY A 50 -2.36 -8.94 4.50
CA GLY A 50 -3.16 -9.07 3.28
C GLY A 50 -2.91 -10.41 2.58
N VAL A 51 -1.65 -10.84 2.43
CA VAL A 51 -1.30 -12.14 1.84
C VAL A 51 -1.77 -13.32 2.70
N SER A 52 -1.64 -13.22 4.02
CA SER A 52 -2.02 -14.31 4.94
C SER A 52 -3.54 -14.50 5.04
N ALA A 53 -4.31 -13.43 4.90
CA ALA A 53 -5.78 -13.48 4.86
C ALA A 53 -6.32 -14.20 3.61
N ILE A 54 -5.52 -14.31 2.54
CA ILE A 54 -5.88 -15.02 1.30
C ILE A 54 -5.72 -16.55 1.46
N GLY A 55 -4.95 -17.01 2.47
CA GLY A 55 -4.71 -18.44 2.73
C GLY A 55 -5.76 -19.14 3.60
N GLY A 56 -6.81 -18.43 4.04
CA GLY A 56 -7.78 -18.91 5.02
C GLY A 56 -9.18 -19.10 4.45
N ASP A 57 -9.32 -19.95 3.43
CA ASP A 57 -10.54 -20.75 3.16
C ASP A 57 -10.29 -21.55 1.87
N VAL A 58 -9.41 -22.55 1.97
CA VAL A 58 -9.46 -23.69 1.06
C VAL A 58 -10.12 -24.82 1.85
N GLU A 59 -11.44 -24.82 1.84
CA GLU A 59 -12.19 -26.04 2.11
C GLU A 59 -11.76 -27.06 1.04
N PRO A 60 -11.16 -28.21 1.41
CA PRO A 60 -10.73 -29.17 0.42
C PRO A 60 -11.98 -29.71 -0.30
N VAL A 61 -12.10 -29.34 -1.58
CA VAL A 61 -13.10 -29.93 -2.49
C VAL A 61 -12.91 -31.44 -2.46
N GLN A 62 -13.85 -32.15 -1.83
CA GLN A 62 -13.91 -33.60 -1.89
C GLN A 62 -14.29 -34.00 -3.30
N VAL A 63 -13.30 -34.47 -4.05
CA VAL A 63 -13.51 -35.13 -5.34
C VAL A 63 -13.98 -36.55 -5.05
N ASP A 64 -15.29 -36.75 -5.06
CA ASP A 64 -15.91 -38.08 -5.07
C ASP A 64 -15.69 -38.74 -6.44
N ALA A 65 -14.69 -39.62 -6.56
CA ALA A 65 -14.71 -40.68 -7.55
C ALA A 65 -13.79 -41.87 -7.19
N LEU A 66 -14.45 -43.02 -7.05
CA LEU A 66 -13.97 -44.40 -7.25
C LEU A 66 -13.21 -45.07 -6.09
N LYS A 67 -14.01 -45.85 -5.34
CA LYS A 67 -13.63 -46.91 -4.40
C LYS A 67 -12.71 -47.96 -5.04
N PRO A 68 -11.64 -48.35 -4.32
CA PRO A 68 -11.28 -49.75 -4.17
C PRO A 68 -11.56 -50.20 -2.72
N LYS A 69 -12.26 -51.32 -2.58
CA LYS A 69 -12.48 -52.01 -1.30
C LYS A 69 -11.14 -52.51 -0.75
N THR A 70 -10.73 -52.04 0.43
CA THR A 70 -9.76 -52.74 1.27
C THR A 70 -10.33 -52.96 2.66
N GLY A 71 -10.05 -54.16 3.18
CA GLY A 71 -10.86 -54.87 4.17
C GLY A 71 -10.79 -54.31 5.58
N ARG A 72 -11.90 -54.54 6.30
CA ARG A 72 -12.00 -54.50 7.76
C ARG A 72 -10.94 -55.40 8.38
N LEU A 73 -10.10 -54.84 9.24
CA LEU A 73 -9.52 -55.60 10.35
C LEU A 73 -9.66 -54.83 11.66
N ARG A 74 -10.26 -55.54 12.61
CA ARG A 74 -10.53 -55.26 14.01
C ARG A 74 -9.25 -55.03 14.83
N GLY A 75 -9.41 -54.22 15.87
CA GLY A 75 -8.62 -54.29 17.11
C GLY A 75 -7.97 -52.95 17.45
N ARG A 76 -7.79 -52.54 18.70
CA ARG A 76 -8.12 -53.07 20.02
C ARG A 76 -7.83 -51.91 21.00
N ARG A 77 -8.58 -51.84 22.10
CA ARG A 77 -8.49 -50.83 23.18
C ARG A 77 -7.09 -50.74 23.81
N LEU A 78 -6.74 -49.57 24.37
CA LEU A 78 -6.23 -49.31 25.76
C LEU A 78 -5.77 -47.83 25.85
N ALA A 79 -6.33 -47.00 26.75
CA ALA A 79 -5.76 -46.58 28.05
C ALA A 79 -4.33 -46.00 27.92
N GLY A 80 -3.99 -44.77 28.30
CA GLY A 80 -4.25 -43.97 29.51
C GLY A 80 -2.95 -43.18 29.83
N PHE A 81 -2.96 -42.38 30.91
CA PHE A 81 -1.94 -41.44 31.44
C PHE A 81 -2.07 -39.99 30.89
N ALA A 82 -2.61 -39.00 31.60
CA ALA A 82 -2.45 -38.48 32.98
C ALA A 82 -1.25 -37.50 33.17
N THR A 83 -1.60 -36.20 33.23
CA THR A 83 -1.21 -35.14 34.18
C THR A 83 0.26 -34.75 34.44
N VAL A 84 0.54 -33.43 34.39
CA VAL A 84 1.08 -32.51 35.45
C VAL A 84 1.34 -31.16 34.74
N ALA A 85 0.57 -30.07 34.94
CA ALA A 85 0.47 -29.12 36.08
C ALA A 85 1.71 -28.24 36.33
N MET A 86 1.57 -26.91 36.15
CA MET A 86 2.10 -25.77 36.94
C MET A 86 1.88 -24.48 36.11
N LEU A 87 0.96 -23.56 36.43
CA LEU A 87 0.79 -22.65 37.58
C LEU A 87 1.89 -21.56 37.69
N SER A 88 1.52 -20.32 37.32
CA SER A 88 1.98 -19.05 37.94
C SER A 88 1.18 -17.90 37.29
N LEU A 89 0.13 -17.43 37.96
CA LEU A 89 0.09 -16.23 38.82
C LEU A 89 0.39 -14.90 38.09
N SER A 90 -0.70 -14.18 37.78
CA SER A 90 -0.75 -12.72 37.64
C SER A 90 -0.33 -12.02 38.95
N PRO A 91 0.05 -10.73 38.95
CA PRO A 91 -0.94 -9.64 39.04
C PRO A 91 -0.53 -8.35 38.27
N ALA A 92 -1.46 -7.68 37.57
CA ALA A 92 -2.14 -6.45 38.00
C ALA A 92 -1.45 -5.12 37.62
N VAL A 93 -2.31 -4.12 37.37
CA VAL A 93 -2.05 -2.66 37.42
C VAL A 93 -1.25 -2.08 36.23
N GLY A 94 -1.71 -1.06 35.49
CA GLY A 94 -2.81 -0.15 35.73
C GLY A 94 -3.32 0.54 34.46
N ILE A 95 -4.64 0.74 34.45
CA ILE A 95 -5.26 1.95 33.94
C ILE A 95 -4.61 3.11 34.70
N LEU A 96 -4.12 4.13 34.00
CA LEU A 96 -4.26 5.54 34.38
C LEU A 96 -3.49 6.49 33.43
N PHE A 97 -4.19 7.56 33.05
CA PHE A 97 -3.71 8.87 32.60
C PHE A 97 -3.13 9.01 31.18
N PHE A 98 -4.03 9.34 30.26
CA PHE A 98 -3.86 10.51 29.40
C PHE A 98 -3.40 11.70 30.26
N GLN A 99 -2.11 12.01 30.23
CA GLN A 99 -1.58 13.29 30.64
C GLN A 99 -0.88 13.90 29.43
N SER A 100 -1.54 14.91 28.87
CA SER A 100 -0.96 15.99 28.11
C SER A 100 0.28 16.50 28.82
N ALA A 101 1.45 16.17 28.27
CA ALA A 101 2.68 16.90 28.53
C ALA A 101 2.85 17.91 27.40
N GLU A 102 2.50 19.16 27.69
CA GLU A 102 3.10 20.32 27.05
C GLU A 102 4.61 20.21 27.23
N VAL A 103 5.32 19.95 26.12
CA VAL A 103 6.77 20.14 26.06
C VAL A 103 6.99 21.50 25.42
N GLU A 104 7.00 22.51 26.30
CA GLU A 104 7.70 23.78 26.09
C GLU A 104 9.19 23.44 25.96
N GLY A 105 9.68 23.45 24.73
CA GLY A 105 11.03 22.98 24.39
C GLY A 105 11.36 23.37 22.97
N ASP A 106 11.66 24.66 22.82
CA ASP A 106 12.05 25.40 21.63
C ASP A 106 13.09 24.66 20.75
N ARG A 107 12.61 23.77 19.88
CA ARG A 107 13.18 23.38 18.57
C ARG A 107 12.06 22.89 17.68
N VAL A 108 11.35 23.83 17.06
CA VAL A 108 10.54 23.55 15.87
C VAL A 108 11.50 23.15 14.76
N PHE A 109 11.86 21.86 14.69
CA PHE A 109 12.22 21.27 13.42
C PHE A 109 10.95 21.36 12.58
N ALA A 110 10.97 22.26 11.60
CA ALA A 110 9.93 22.40 10.61
C ALA A 110 9.66 21.00 10.03
N VAL A 111 8.56 20.39 10.46
CA VAL A 111 7.98 19.22 9.81
C VAL A 111 7.84 19.64 8.35
N SER A 112 8.58 18.97 7.44
CA SER A 112 8.44 19.21 6.01
C SER A 112 7.06 18.74 5.54
N ARG A 113 6.01 19.47 5.90
CA ARG A 113 4.74 19.47 5.20
C ARG A 113 4.90 20.41 4.02
N LEU A 114 5.20 19.87 2.85
CA LEU A 114 5.00 20.59 1.60
C LEU A 114 4.75 19.61 0.45
N VAL A 115 3.74 18.74 0.62
CA VAL A 115 2.97 18.25 -0.53
C VAL A 115 1.88 19.29 -0.75
N SER A 116 2.21 20.39 -1.43
CA SER A 116 1.26 21.48 -1.65
C SER A 116 0.60 21.37 -3.02
N THR A 117 -0.20 20.32 -3.23
CA THR A 117 -1.44 20.53 -3.98
C THR A 117 -2.33 21.37 -3.06
N SER A 118 -2.78 22.54 -3.51
CA SER A 118 -3.71 23.32 -2.68
C SER A 118 -4.95 22.48 -2.41
N ASN A 119 -5.59 22.64 -1.24
CA ASN A 119 -6.81 21.88 -0.92
C ASN A 119 -7.91 22.09 -1.99
N ALA A 120 -7.94 23.26 -2.62
CA ALA A 120 -8.84 23.57 -3.72
C ALA A 120 -8.50 22.81 -5.01
N ASP A 121 -7.22 22.62 -5.32
CA ASP A 121 -6.80 21.82 -6.47
C ASP A 121 -7.06 20.33 -6.25
N LEU A 122 -6.82 19.83 -5.03
CA LEU A 122 -7.12 18.44 -4.68
C LEU A 122 -8.63 18.16 -4.80
N LEU A 123 -9.47 19.08 -4.30
CA LEU A 123 -10.91 18.96 -4.43
C LEU A 123 -11.34 18.95 -5.90
N ARG A 124 -10.74 19.80 -6.74
CA ARG A 124 -10.99 19.85 -8.18
C ARG A 124 -10.62 18.53 -8.89
N MET A 125 -9.50 17.90 -8.51
CA MET A 125 -9.10 16.58 -9.03
C MET A 125 -10.08 15.48 -8.59
N ALA A 126 -10.51 15.50 -7.33
CA ALA A 126 -11.51 14.56 -6.83
C ALA A 126 -12.87 14.71 -7.54
N GLU A 127 -13.33 15.95 -7.78
CA GLU A 127 -14.53 16.22 -8.59
C GLU A 127 -14.40 15.70 -10.03
N ALA A 128 -13.23 15.85 -10.65
CA ALA A 128 -12.97 15.33 -11.99
C ALA A 128 -13.01 13.79 -12.03
N TYR A 129 -12.49 13.12 -10.99
CA TYR A 129 -12.60 11.67 -10.83
C TYR A 129 -14.08 11.24 -10.71
N GLU A 130 -14.86 11.91 -9.86
CA GLU A 130 -16.28 11.58 -9.65
C GLU A 130 -17.13 11.85 -10.89
N ALA A 131 -16.90 12.97 -11.58
CA ALA A 131 -17.60 13.30 -12.82
C ALA A 131 -17.37 12.24 -13.89
N TRP A 132 -16.12 11.74 -14.01
CA TRP A 132 -15.80 10.61 -14.87
C TRP A 132 -16.44 9.30 -14.39
N GLY A 133 -16.51 9.08 -13.07
CA GLY A 133 -17.27 8.01 -12.43
C GLY A 133 -18.73 7.95 -12.91
N ALA A 134 -19.39 9.11 -12.88
CA ALA A 134 -20.80 9.29 -13.21
C ALA A 134 -21.11 9.35 -14.72
N ALA A 135 -20.16 9.81 -15.54
CA ALA A 135 -20.27 9.79 -16.99
C ALA A 135 -20.13 8.34 -17.49
N ALA A 136 -21.26 7.64 -17.67
CA ALA A 136 -21.29 6.31 -18.23
C ALA A 136 -20.46 6.26 -19.52
N SER A 137 -19.47 5.37 -19.56
CA SER A 137 -18.44 5.14 -20.59
C SER A 137 -18.84 5.55 -22.03
N GLN A 138 -18.79 6.84 -22.35
CA GLN A 138 -19.03 7.31 -23.71
C GLN A 138 -17.72 7.25 -24.47
N GLY A 139 -17.62 6.28 -25.39
CA GLY A 139 -16.65 6.24 -26.48
C GLY A 139 -15.20 6.54 -26.11
N HIS A 140 -14.42 5.48 -25.90
CA HIS A 140 -12.98 5.57 -25.67
C HIS A 140 -12.29 6.31 -26.83
N ALA A 141 -11.86 7.56 -26.59
CA ALA A 141 -11.00 8.30 -27.51
C ALA A 141 -9.64 7.61 -27.60
N MET A 142 -8.91 7.81 -28.70
CA MET A 142 -7.54 7.29 -28.82
C MET A 142 -6.66 7.98 -27.77
N VAL A 143 -6.19 7.22 -26.78
CA VAL A 143 -5.54 7.75 -25.58
C VAL A 143 -4.02 7.68 -25.72
N THR A 144 -3.34 8.82 -25.58
CA THR A 144 -1.88 8.87 -25.46
C THR A 144 -1.51 9.25 -24.03
N PRO A 145 -0.83 8.38 -23.27
CA PRO A 145 -0.43 8.68 -21.90
C PRO A 145 0.60 9.81 -21.85
N THR A 146 0.50 10.68 -20.84
CA THR A 146 1.46 11.75 -20.58
C THR A 146 2.85 11.18 -20.26
N ASP A 147 2.91 10.16 -19.42
CA ASP A 147 4.11 9.33 -19.20
C ASP A 147 3.81 7.86 -19.56
N PRO A 148 4.31 7.36 -20.73
CA PRO A 148 4.13 5.98 -21.14
C PRO A 148 4.65 4.96 -20.13
N ARG A 149 5.69 5.31 -19.36
CA ARG A 149 6.30 4.41 -18.38
C ARG A 149 5.40 4.20 -17.17
N LEU A 150 4.82 5.28 -16.63
CA LEU A 150 3.83 5.18 -15.54
C LEU A 150 2.58 4.45 -16.00
N SER A 151 2.11 4.73 -17.22
CA SER A 151 0.99 4.01 -17.82
C SER A 151 1.24 2.51 -17.93
N ASN A 152 2.44 2.09 -18.33
CA ASN A 152 2.83 0.69 -18.39
C ASN A 152 2.85 0.02 -17.00
N LEU A 153 3.34 0.73 -15.97
CA LEU A 153 3.33 0.23 -14.59
C LEU A 153 1.89 0.05 -14.08
N ILE A 154 1.01 1.01 -14.33
CA ILE A 154 -0.41 0.88 -13.95
C ILE A 154 -1.04 -0.28 -14.74
N THR A 155 -0.76 -0.39 -16.03
CA THR A 155 -1.31 -1.46 -16.88
C THR A 155 -0.86 -2.85 -16.46
N ALA A 156 0.37 -3.00 -15.93
CA ALA A 156 0.86 -4.26 -15.38
C ALA A 156 -0.03 -4.81 -14.25
N THR A 157 -0.73 -3.94 -13.51
CA THR A 157 -1.65 -4.29 -12.41
C THR A 157 -3.03 -4.77 -12.89
N GLY A 158 -3.22 -4.93 -14.20
CA GLY A 158 -4.48 -5.34 -14.81
C GLY A 158 -5.45 -4.18 -15.06
N LEU A 159 -5.03 -2.94 -14.84
CA LEU A 159 -5.80 -1.75 -15.19
C LEU A 159 -5.61 -1.41 -16.68
N GLN A 160 -6.62 -0.86 -17.33
CA GLN A 160 -6.57 -0.43 -18.72
C GLN A 160 -6.79 1.07 -18.78
N LEU A 161 -5.91 1.78 -19.49
CA LEU A 161 -6.09 3.20 -19.76
C LEU A 161 -7.29 3.38 -20.70
N VAL A 162 -8.28 4.18 -20.28
CA VAL A 162 -9.54 4.38 -21.01
C VAL A 162 -9.74 5.81 -21.50
N GLU A 163 -9.15 6.79 -20.81
CA GLU A 163 -9.28 8.20 -21.16
C GLU A 163 -8.07 8.98 -20.65
N THR A 164 -7.64 9.99 -21.40
CA THR A 164 -6.77 11.05 -20.91
C THR A 164 -7.41 12.39 -21.17
N GLY A 165 -7.20 13.32 -20.26
CA GLY A 165 -7.69 14.69 -20.38
C GLY A 165 -6.75 15.67 -19.71
N ASN A 166 -7.16 16.92 -19.71
CA ASN A 166 -6.52 17.99 -18.96
C ASN A 166 -7.59 18.71 -18.16
N ILE A 167 -7.32 19.00 -16.90
CA ILE A 167 -8.22 19.77 -16.04
C ILE A 167 -7.54 21.05 -15.60
N ALA A 168 -8.27 22.16 -15.70
CA ALA A 168 -7.85 23.43 -15.14
C ALA A 168 -7.99 23.39 -13.61
N LEU A 169 -6.92 23.77 -12.91
CA LEU A 169 -6.84 23.83 -11.46
C LEU A 169 -7.08 25.26 -10.95
N HIS A 170 -7.46 25.40 -9.67
CA HIS A 170 -7.71 26.69 -9.03
C HIS A 170 -6.44 27.53 -8.90
N SER A 171 -5.29 26.88 -8.80
CA SER A 171 -3.97 27.53 -8.85
C SER A 171 -3.64 28.18 -10.19
N GLY A 172 -4.49 28.06 -11.21
CA GLY A 172 -4.23 28.57 -12.56
C GLY A 172 -3.30 27.69 -13.39
N THR A 173 -2.91 26.53 -12.85
CA THR A 173 -2.18 25.49 -13.56
C THR A 173 -3.14 24.49 -14.21
N THR A 174 -2.62 23.62 -15.07
CA THR A 174 -3.38 22.51 -15.67
C THR A 174 -2.78 21.20 -15.21
N ALA A 175 -3.61 20.27 -14.76
CA ALA A 175 -3.19 18.89 -14.52
C ALA A 175 -3.58 18.01 -15.70
N SER A 176 -2.65 17.18 -16.17
CA SER A 176 -3.03 16.05 -17.02
C SER A 176 -3.72 15.01 -16.16
N GLN A 177 -4.72 14.34 -16.73
CA GLN A 177 -5.49 13.28 -16.11
C GLN A 177 -5.41 12.03 -16.98
N ALA A 178 -5.14 10.88 -16.37
CA ALA A 178 -5.22 9.58 -17.00
C ALA A 178 -6.15 8.67 -16.19
N ASN A 179 -7.21 8.20 -16.81
CA ASN A 179 -8.26 7.39 -16.20
C ASN A 179 -8.09 5.92 -16.60
N TYR A 180 -8.15 5.05 -15.60
CA TYR A 180 -7.94 3.61 -15.76
C TYR A 180 -9.11 2.82 -15.19
N ILE A 181 -9.51 1.78 -15.92
CA ILE A 181 -10.53 0.82 -15.49
C ILE A 181 -9.91 -0.57 -15.40
N GLY A 182 -10.16 -1.27 -14.30
CA GLY A 182 -9.70 -2.64 -14.06
C GLY A 182 -10.85 -3.64 -14.05
N PRO A 183 -10.55 -4.92 -13.78
CA PRO A 183 -11.55 -5.93 -13.52
C PRO A 183 -12.53 -5.47 -12.43
N ASN A 184 -13.78 -5.92 -12.51
CA ASN A 184 -14.85 -5.55 -11.56
C ASN A 184 -15.12 -4.04 -11.46
N SER A 185 -14.90 -3.31 -12.56
CA SER A 185 -15.14 -1.86 -12.63
C SER A 185 -14.31 -1.04 -11.63
N CYS A 186 -13.18 -1.56 -11.15
CA CYS A 186 -12.21 -0.78 -10.37
C CYS A 186 -11.78 0.45 -11.17
N ARG A 187 -11.92 1.64 -10.57
CA ARG A 187 -11.57 2.91 -11.21
C ARG A 187 -10.39 3.58 -10.53
N LEU A 188 -9.43 4.05 -11.31
CA LEU A 188 -8.25 4.76 -10.83
C LEU A 188 -7.97 5.96 -11.74
N SER A 189 -7.70 7.13 -11.17
CA SER A 189 -7.20 8.27 -11.94
C SER A 189 -5.86 8.75 -11.42
N LEU A 190 -4.92 8.94 -12.34
CA LEU A 190 -3.64 9.59 -12.10
C LEU A 190 -3.73 11.03 -12.61
N PHE A 191 -3.33 11.98 -11.76
CA PHE A 191 -3.18 13.39 -12.10
C PHE A 191 -1.72 13.79 -11.99
N GLU A 192 -1.24 14.51 -12.98
CA GLU A 192 0.13 15.04 -13.02
C GLU A 192 0.06 16.55 -13.20
N THR A 193 0.62 17.31 -12.27
CA THR A 193 0.68 18.77 -12.34
C THR A 193 2.13 19.23 -12.48
N PRO A 194 2.46 20.02 -13.52
CA PRO A 194 3.81 20.56 -13.69
C PRO A 194 4.21 21.39 -12.47
N VAL A 195 5.42 21.18 -11.95
CA VAL A 195 5.95 22.02 -10.88
C VAL A 195 6.53 23.28 -11.53
N SER A 196 5.98 24.44 -11.19
CA SER A 196 6.52 25.72 -11.64
C SER A 196 7.65 26.17 -10.72
N GLY A 197 8.86 26.33 -11.25
CA GLY A 197 10.01 26.86 -10.49
C GLY A 197 11.08 25.81 -10.14
N ARG A 198 11.73 25.98 -8.98
CA ARG A 198 12.82 25.10 -8.54
C ARG A 198 12.26 23.69 -8.31
N ILE A 199 12.91 22.66 -8.88
CA ILE A 199 12.53 21.25 -8.70
C ILE A 199 12.26 21.01 -7.22
N PRO A 200 11.05 20.57 -6.84
CA PRO A 200 10.70 20.43 -5.45
C PRO A 200 11.61 19.35 -4.86
N ALA A 201 11.99 19.52 -3.59
CA ALA A 201 12.57 18.41 -2.86
C ALA A 201 11.59 17.23 -2.97
N THR A 202 12.08 16.06 -3.40
CA THR A 202 11.28 14.85 -3.49
C THR A 202 10.50 14.68 -2.20
N THR A 203 9.16 14.71 -2.30
CA THR A 203 8.31 14.58 -1.13
C THR A 203 7.87 13.13 -0.97
N GLN A 204 7.77 12.72 0.29
CA GLN A 204 7.34 11.39 0.64
C GLN A 204 5.89 11.15 0.21
N LEU A 205 5.61 9.91 -0.21
CA LEU A 205 4.26 9.45 -0.50
C LEU A 205 3.38 9.59 0.74
N VAL A 206 2.27 10.32 0.58
CA VAL A 206 1.20 10.43 1.57
C VAL A 206 -0.03 9.72 1.03
N ILE A 207 -0.59 8.80 1.80
CA ILE A 207 -1.85 8.10 1.47
C ILE A 207 -2.87 8.48 2.53
N GLU A 208 -4.05 8.91 2.10
CA GLU A 208 -5.16 9.31 2.96
C GLU A 208 -6.50 8.83 2.41
N THR A 209 -7.52 8.85 3.26
CA THR A 209 -8.90 8.54 2.87
C THR A 209 -9.79 9.72 3.19
N LEU A 210 -10.54 10.21 2.21
CA LEU A 210 -11.43 11.36 2.31
C LEU A 210 -12.76 11.05 1.60
N ASN A 211 -13.88 11.05 2.32
CA ASN A 211 -15.21 10.79 1.75
C ASN A 211 -15.30 9.48 0.93
N ASN A 212 -14.68 8.41 1.45
CA ASN A 212 -14.51 7.10 0.81
C ASN A 212 -13.62 7.10 -0.45
N LEU A 213 -12.95 8.21 -0.75
CA LEU A 213 -11.88 8.24 -1.74
C LEU A 213 -10.56 7.95 -1.08
N GLN A 214 -9.81 7.05 -1.67
CA GLN A 214 -8.41 6.83 -1.39
C GLN A 214 -7.60 7.76 -2.27
N ILE A 215 -6.74 8.53 -1.63
CA ILE A 215 -5.95 9.58 -2.26
C ILE A 215 -4.50 9.32 -1.89
N ALA A 216 -3.64 9.24 -2.90
CA ALA A 216 -2.20 9.17 -2.72
C ALA A 216 -1.54 10.38 -3.40
N ARG A 217 -0.60 11.02 -2.70
CA ARG A 217 0.06 12.24 -3.16
C ARG A 217 1.56 12.14 -2.95
N TRP A 218 2.33 12.55 -3.95
CA TRP A 218 3.79 12.66 -3.86
C TRP A 218 4.30 13.69 -4.88
N SER A 219 5.54 14.12 -4.73
CA SER A 219 6.19 15.02 -5.70
C SER A 219 7.58 14.52 -6.06
N ALA A 220 7.89 14.57 -7.35
CA ALA A 220 9.21 14.33 -7.91
C ALA A 220 9.47 15.39 -9.00
N ALA A 221 9.63 15.00 -10.26
CA ALA A 221 9.66 15.95 -11.39
C ALA A 221 8.34 16.73 -11.56
N GLN A 222 7.22 16.13 -11.15
CA GLN A 222 5.88 16.70 -11.15
C GLN A 222 5.20 16.48 -9.80
N HIS A 223 4.08 17.15 -9.54
CA HIS A 223 3.17 16.77 -8.47
C HIS A 223 2.22 15.70 -8.97
N TYR A 224 2.14 14.59 -8.24
CA TYR A 224 1.30 13.46 -8.60
C TYR A 224 0.19 13.29 -7.57
N VAL A 225 -1.01 13.04 -8.07
CA VAL A 225 -2.17 12.64 -7.25
C VAL A 225 -2.80 11.42 -7.87
N LEU A 226 -3.03 10.39 -7.07
CA LEU A 226 -3.71 9.17 -7.48
C LEU A 226 -5.01 9.07 -6.67
N ILE A 227 -6.13 8.81 -7.35
CA ILE A 227 -7.46 8.77 -6.73
C ILE A 227 -8.19 7.48 -7.12
N SER A 228 -8.81 6.83 -6.13
CA SER A 228 -9.72 5.70 -6.33
C SER A 228 -10.79 5.64 -5.25
N ARG A 229 -11.99 5.17 -5.58
CA ARG A 229 -13.08 4.89 -4.63
C ARG A 229 -13.17 3.39 -4.30
N ASP A 230 -13.32 2.57 -5.33
CA ASP A 230 -13.75 1.16 -5.21
C ASP A 230 -12.59 0.14 -5.22
N MET A 231 -11.36 0.60 -4.97
CA MET A 231 -10.18 -0.26 -4.93
C MET A 231 -9.92 -0.78 -3.51
N ASN A 232 -9.44 -2.01 -3.36
CA ASN A 232 -8.95 -2.48 -2.06
C ASN A 232 -7.77 -1.60 -1.58
N HIS A 233 -7.75 -1.27 -0.28
CA HIS A 233 -6.73 -0.39 0.32
C HIS A 233 -5.28 -0.87 0.12
N ALA A 234 -5.02 -2.17 0.27
CA ALA A 234 -3.69 -2.72 0.09
C ALA A 234 -3.26 -2.63 -1.38
N ARG A 235 -4.18 -2.91 -2.30
CA ARG A 235 -3.92 -2.77 -3.75
C ARG A 235 -3.64 -1.32 -4.13
N PHE A 236 -4.46 -0.39 -3.67
CA PHE A 236 -4.25 1.04 -3.90
C PHE A 236 -2.88 1.51 -3.39
N ALA A 237 -2.52 1.12 -2.16
CA ALA A 237 -1.24 1.47 -1.56
C ALA A 237 -0.04 0.86 -2.32
N ALA A 238 -0.16 -0.38 -2.80
CA ALA A 238 0.89 -1.03 -3.59
C ALA A 238 1.12 -0.32 -4.94
N ILE A 239 0.04 0.09 -5.62
CA ILE A 239 0.12 0.85 -6.86
C ILE A 239 0.76 2.22 -6.60
N ALA A 240 0.25 2.97 -5.62
CA ALA A 240 0.76 4.28 -5.26
C ALA A 240 2.25 4.24 -4.86
N GLY A 241 2.64 3.26 -4.04
CA GLY A 241 4.04 3.04 -3.61
C GLY A 241 4.98 2.76 -4.78
N SER A 242 4.54 1.93 -5.73
CA SER A 242 5.33 1.58 -6.90
C SER A 242 5.49 2.76 -7.86
N LEU A 243 4.42 3.53 -8.10
CA LEU A 243 4.48 4.75 -8.91
C LEU A 243 5.36 5.82 -8.26
N ALA A 244 5.20 6.05 -6.96
CA ALA A 244 6.06 6.98 -6.24
C ALA A 244 7.53 6.58 -6.38
N THR A 245 7.86 5.31 -6.13
CA THR A 245 9.23 4.79 -6.29
C THR A 245 9.75 4.96 -7.72
N ALA A 246 8.91 4.66 -8.71
CA ALA A 246 9.23 4.80 -10.12
C ALA A 246 9.54 6.25 -10.50
N THR A 247 8.83 7.23 -9.95
CA THR A 247 9.06 8.66 -10.23
C THR A 247 10.27 9.25 -9.51
N GLN A 248 10.77 8.61 -8.45
CA GLN A 248 11.88 9.12 -7.64
C GLN A 248 13.26 8.70 -8.14
N ARG A 249 13.36 7.60 -8.87
CA ARG A 249 14.62 7.04 -9.32
C ARG A 249 14.66 7.10 -10.84
N ASP A 250 15.46 8.01 -11.38
CA ASP A 250 15.89 7.94 -12.77
C ASP A 250 16.61 6.59 -12.98
N GLY A 251 15.95 5.64 -13.66
CA GLY A 251 16.58 4.39 -14.09
C GLY A 251 16.44 3.17 -13.16
N VAL A 252 15.41 3.06 -12.31
CA VAL A 252 15.03 1.72 -11.81
C VAL A 252 14.64 0.83 -12.98
N ASN A 253 15.08 -0.43 -12.95
CA ASN A 253 14.61 -1.44 -13.88
C ASN A 253 13.10 -1.67 -13.65
N ASP A 254 12.27 -0.94 -14.41
CA ASP A 254 10.81 -0.97 -14.32
C ASP A 254 10.27 -2.41 -14.38
N ASN A 255 11.00 -3.35 -15.00
CA ASN A 255 10.64 -4.76 -15.03
C ASN A 255 10.52 -5.40 -13.63
N ASN A 256 11.33 -4.98 -12.66
CA ASN A 256 11.23 -5.50 -11.29
C ASN A 256 9.96 -4.95 -10.60
N LEU A 257 9.63 -3.68 -10.84
CA LEU A 257 8.39 -3.08 -10.34
C LEU A 257 7.16 -3.71 -11.00
N ILE A 258 7.20 -3.98 -12.30
CA ILE A 258 6.16 -4.71 -13.04
C ILE A 258 5.94 -6.10 -12.44
N ALA A 259 7.02 -6.82 -12.11
CA ALA A 259 6.92 -8.14 -11.48
C ALA A 259 6.24 -8.06 -10.11
N VAL A 260 6.62 -7.11 -9.26
CA VAL A 260 5.98 -6.89 -7.95
C VAL A 260 4.52 -6.44 -8.09
N LEU A 261 4.20 -5.60 -9.08
CA LEU A 261 2.83 -5.13 -9.30
C LEU A 261 1.92 -6.20 -9.91
N SER A 262 2.48 -7.17 -10.62
CA SER A 262 1.71 -8.27 -11.21
C SER A 262 1.08 -9.18 -10.15
N THR A 263 1.68 -9.29 -8.96
CA THR A 263 1.12 -10.03 -7.83
C THR A 263 0.03 -9.26 -7.09
N ALA A 264 -0.03 -7.93 -7.24
CA ALA A 264 -1.08 -7.07 -6.66
C ALA A 264 -2.38 -7.01 -7.49
N ARG A 265 -2.57 -7.94 -8.44
CA ARG A 265 -3.75 -7.97 -9.34
C ARG A 265 -5.08 -8.25 -8.65
N GLU A 266 -5.08 -8.69 -7.39
CA GLU A 266 -6.29 -9.24 -6.77
C GLU A 266 -7.21 -8.21 -6.08
N HIS A 267 -8.50 -8.41 -6.37
CA HIS A 267 -9.75 -7.97 -5.74
C HIS A 267 -10.01 -6.45 -5.54
N CYS A 268 -11.06 -5.98 -6.22
CA CYS A 268 -11.76 -4.73 -5.95
C CYS A 268 -12.83 -4.98 -4.88
N LEU A 269 -13.18 -3.96 -4.10
CA LEU A 269 -14.32 -4.05 -3.20
C LEU A 269 -15.57 -3.80 -4.06
N GLY A 270 -16.31 -4.88 -4.33
CA GLY A 270 -17.59 -4.81 -5.05
C GLY A 270 -18.71 -4.22 -4.20
#